data_AF-A0A415BJI5-F1
#
_entry.id   AF-A0A415BJI5-F1
#
_cell.length_a   1.000
_cell.length_b   1.000
_cell.length_c   1.000
_cell.angle_alpha   90.00
_cell.angle_beta   90.00
_cell.angle_gamma   90.00
#
_symmetry.space_group_name_H-M   'P 1'
#
loop_
_entity.id
_entity.type
_entity.pdbx_description
1 polymer ?
#
loop_
_entity_poly.entity_id
_entity_poly.type
_entity_poly.pdbx_seq_one_letter_code
_entity_poly.pdbx_strand_id
1 'polypeptide(L)'
;MKYYKFIYFLAFALGMSTWAQVQSTPCTGNAYSTNADFFRASASAQSGDATASKKKAVITARTAITNQIKAKAEMAAKSQNKFGNAEWEQFLDLIQMVTQQEAANLKVICENSRQNGSKYKTDVVVELPKAGVLSTIINQIKSDDKLKGLFEESKFKQAF
;
A
#
# COMPACT_ATOMS: atom_id res chain seq x y z
N MET A 1 26.94 -54.66 -45.67
CA MET A 1 25.47 -54.78 -45.62
C MET A 1 25.01 -54.72 -44.17
N LYS A 2 23.83 -54.12 -43.96
CA LYS A 2 23.02 -54.05 -42.72
C LYS A 2 23.22 -52.82 -41.83
N TYR A 3 22.64 -51.73 -42.33
CA TYR A 3 21.82 -50.76 -41.60
C TYR A 3 21.21 -51.35 -40.31
N TYR A 4 21.35 -50.65 -39.18
CA TYR A 4 20.47 -50.62 -37.99
C TYR A 4 21.30 -50.31 -36.75
N LYS A 5 21.79 -49.07 -36.61
CA LYS A 5 22.23 -48.54 -35.31
C LYS A 5 22.31 -47.00 -35.27
N PHE A 6 21.42 -46.35 -36.01
CA PHE A 6 21.36 -44.88 -36.12
C PHE A 6 20.08 -44.28 -35.52
N ILE A 7 19.44 -44.98 -34.58
CA ILE A 7 18.18 -44.55 -33.98
C ILE A 7 18.19 -44.93 -32.49
N TYR A 8 19.03 -44.29 -31.68
CA TYR A 8 18.92 -44.38 -30.21
C TYR A 8 19.56 -43.17 -29.51
N PHE A 9 19.44 -41.97 -30.08
CA PHE A 9 19.85 -40.73 -29.40
C PHE A 9 18.87 -39.57 -29.69
N LEU A 10 17.59 -39.87 -29.82
CA LEU A 10 16.51 -38.88 -30.01
C LEU A 10 15.27 -39.29 -29.18
N ALA A 11 15.48 -39.52 -27.89
CA ALA A 11 14.45 -39.58 -26.87
C ALA A 11 15.23 -39.35 -25.57
N PHE A 12 15.15 -38.20 -24.92
CA PHE A 12 14.02 -37.88 -24.06
C PHE A 12 14.18 -36.43 -23.58
N ALA A 13 13.96 -35.46 -24.48
CA ALA A 13 13.88 -34.05 -24.12
C ALA A 13 12.45 -33.55 -24.37
N LEU A 14 11.46 -34.26 -23.83
CA LEU A 14 10.09 -33.78 -23.79
C LEU A 14 9.84 -33.16 -22.42
N GLY A 15 10.07 -31.84 -22.39
CA GLY A 15 9.19 -30.89 -21.75
C GLY A 15 8.68 -31.26 -20.37
N MET A 16 9.51 -31.03 -19.35
CA MET A 16 8.96 -30.47 -18.12
C MET A 16 8.57 -29.02 -18.43
N SER A 17 7.46 -28.83 -19.14
CA SER A 17 6.73 -27.58 -19.05
C SER A 17 6.27 -27.52 -17.60
N THR A 18 7.08 -26.89 -16.76
CA THR A 18 6.63 -26.43 -15.45
C THR A 18 5.43 -25.56 -15.75
N TRP A 19 4.24 -26.09 -15.51
CA TRP A 19 3.07 -25.26 -15.34
C TRP A 19 3.41 -24.40 -14.13
N ALA A 20 3.99 -23.23 -14.38
CA ALA A 20 3.89 -22.12 -13.47
C ALA A 20 2.40 -21.84 -13.41
N GLN A 21 1.72 -22.53 -12.49
CA GLN A 21 0.38 -22.17 -12.07
C GLN A 21 0.54 -20.70 -11.69
N VAL A 22 0.03 -19.80 -12.52
CA VAL A 22 -0.14 -18.39 -12.16
C VAL A 22 -1.16 -18.43 -11.04
N GLN A 23 -0.66 -18.69 -9.83
CA GLN A 23 -1.45 -18.68 -8.63
C GLN A 23 -1.72 -17.20 -8.39
N SER A 24 -2.87 -16.73 -8.90
CA SER A 24 -3.34 -15.38 -8.68
C SER A 24 -3.24 -15.12 -7.18
N THR A 25 -2.33 -14.26 -6.78
CA THR A 25 -2.20 -13.90 -5.37
C THR A 25 -3.50 -13.19 -5.01
N PRO A 26 -4.27 -13.67 -4.02
CA PRO A 26 -5.54 -13.05 -3.69
C PRO A 26 -5.31 -11.61 -3.24
N CYS A 27 -6.30 -10.76 -3.45
CA CYS A 27 -6.19 -9.32 -3.17
C CYS A 27 -5.11 -8.61 -4.01
N THR A 28 -4.86 -9.05 -5.25
CA THR A 28 -3.95 -8.38 -6.21
C THR A 28 -4.66 -8.04 -7.52
N GLY A 29 -4.07 -7.11 -8.28
CA GLY A 29 -4.63 -6.58 -9.53
C GLY A 29 -5.08 -5.13 -9.43
N ASN A 30 -5.41 -4.54 -10.57
CA ASN A 30 -5.70 -3.10 -10.71
C ASN A 30 -6.87 -2.63 -9.83
N ALA A 31 -7.81 -3.53 -9.52
CA ALA A 31 -8.93 -3.23 -8.63
C ALA A 31 -8.49 -2.89 -7.19
N TYR A 32 -7.28 -3.30 -6.78
CA TYR A 32 -6.74 -3.04 -5.43
C TYR A 32 -5.63 -1.99 -5.41
N SER A 33 -5.30 -1.40 -6.56
CA SER A 33 -4.35 -0.30 -6.67
C SER A 33 -5.00 1.03 -6.27
N THR A 34 -4.18 1.96 -5.77
CA THR A 34 -4.60 3.36 -5.56
C THR A 34 -5.13 3.93 -6.88
N ASN A 35 -6.26 4.63 -6.83
CA ASN A 35 -6.92 5.20 -8.01
C ASN A 35 -7.26 6.68 -7.76
N ALA A 36 -8.14 7.29 -8.58
CA ALA A 36 -8.50 8.69 -8.46
C ALA A 36 -9.13 9.05 -7.09
N ASP A 37 -9.91 8.13 -6.52
CA ASP A 37 -10.78 8.41 -5.36
C ASP A 37 -10.23 7.84 -4.05
N PHE A 38 -9.44 6.77 -4.11
CA PHE A 38 -9.00 6.02 -2.94
C PHE A 38 -7.49 5.83 -2.91
N PHE A 39 -6.91 6.04 -1.74
CA PHE A 39 -5.63 5.44 -1.36
C PHE A 39 -5.88 3.96 -1.04
N ARG A 40 -5.01 3.08 -1.54
CA ARG A 40 -5.08 1.65 -1.26
C ARG A 40 -3.71 1.08 -1.02
N ALA A 41 -3.61 0.22 -0.02
CA ALA A 41 -2.41 -0.53 0.29
C ALA A 41 -2.74 -1.99 0.54
N SER A 42 -1.92 -2.87 -0.05
CA SER A 42 -1.97 -4.31 0.18
C SER A 42 -0.85 -4.74 1.12
N ALA A 43 -1.12 -5.70 1.98
CA ALA A 43 -0.07 -6.38 2.72
C ALA A 43 -0.41 -7.85 2.95
N SER A 44 0.61 -8.64 3.25
CA SER A 44 0.45 -10.03 3.66
C SER A 44 1.26 -10.33 4.89
N ALA A 45 0.75 -11.21 5.73
CA ALA A 45 1.45 -11.70 6.91
C ALA A 45 1.19 -13.18 7.15
N GLN A 46 2.04 -13.80 7.98
CA GLN A 46 1.89 -15.20 8.38
C GLN A 46 2.02 -15.35 9.90
N SER A 47 1.27 -16.29 10.46
CA SER A 47 1.33 -16.68 11.87
C SER A 47 0.82 -18.11 12.07
N GLY A 48 1.19 -18.75 13.19
CA GLY A 48 0.59 -20.03 13.60
C GLY A 48 -0.89 -19.91 13.99
N ASP A 49 -1.33 -18.71 14.35
CA ASP A 49 -2.72 -18.39 14.65
C ASP A 49 -3.35 -17.52 13.54
N ALA A 50 -4.54 -17.89 13.08
CA ALA A 50 -5.23 -17.21 12.00
C ALA A 50 -5.56 -15.75 12.34
N THR A 51 -5.96 -15.48 13.58
CA THR A 51 -6.30 -14.13 14.06
C THR A 51 -5.07 -13.23 14.10
N ALA A 52 -3.94 -13.74 14.60
CA ALA A 52 -2.67 -13.04 14.63
C ALA A 52 -2.14 -12.76 13.22
N SER A 53 -2.28 -13.71 12.29
CA SER A 53 -1.93 -13.52 10.87
C SER A 53 -2.69 -12.34 10.27
N LYS A 54 -4.02 -12.32 10.46
CA LYS A 54 -4.88 -11.22 10.02
C LYS A 54 -4.51 -9.88 10.63
N LYS A 55 -4.38 -9.81 11.97
CA LYS A 55 -4.02 -8.57 12.67
C LYS A 55 -2.69 -8.01 12.16
N LYS A 56 -1.68 -8.87 11.98
CA LYS A 56 -0.39 -8.47 11.45
C LYS A 56 -0.48 -7.93 10.02
N ALA A 57 -1.24 -8.60 9.15
CA ALA A 57 -1.45 -8.14 7.78
C ALA A 57 -2.14 -6.76 7.74
N VAL A 58 -3.18 -6.56 8.55
CA VAL A 58 -3.89 -5.27 8.64
C VAL A 58 -2.97 -4.16 9.17
N ILE A 59 -2.16 -4.42 10.20
CA ILE A 59 -1.20 -3.44 10.73
C ILE A 59 -0.17 -3.07 9.65
N THR A 60 0.36 -4.04 8.92
CA THR A 60 1.32 -3.77 7.84
C THR A 60 0.68 -2.96 6.70
N ALA A 61 -0.55 -3.29 6.30
CA ALA A 61 -1.29 -2.53 5.29
C ALA A 61 -1.60 -1.11 5.76
N ARG A 62 -1.95 -0.95 7.04
CA ARG A 62 -2.14 0.35 7.71
C ARG A 62 -0.88 1.20 7.64
N THR A 63 0.27 0.65 8.00
CA THR A 63 1.54 1.37 7.93
C THR A 63 1.88 1.77 6.49
N ALA A 64 1.64 0.87 5.52
CA ALA A 64 1.89 1.16 4.12
C ALA A 64 1.04 2.33 3.59
N ILE A 65 -0.27 2.36 3.88
CA ILE A 65 -1.15 3.46 3.44
C ILE A 65 -0.81 4.77 4.14
N THR A 66 -0.49 4.75 5.45
CA THR A 66 -0.03 5.94 6.20
C THR A 66 1.23 6.53 5.57
N ASN A 67 2.22 5.70 5.25
CA ASN A 67 3.47 6.16 4.62
C ASN A 67 3.23 6.75 3.23
N GLN A 68 2.32 6.15 2.45
CA GLN A 68 1.94 6.67 1.14
C GLN A 68 1.29 8.05 1.24
N ILE A 69 0.33 8.22 2.17
CA ILE A 69 -0.35 9.50 2.38
C ILE A 69 0.64 10.55 2.89
N LYS A 70 1.50 10.20 3.85
CA LYS A 70 2.54 11.08 4.39
C LYS A 70 3.47 11.58 3.28
N ALA A 71 4.02 10.68 2.47
CA ALA A 71 4.88 11.06 1.35
C ALA A 71 4.17 12.00 0.37
N LYS A 72 2.89 11.76 0.09
CA LYS A 72 2.09 12.62 -0.78
C LYS A 72 1.84 14.00 -0.19
N ALA A 73 1.50 14.07 1.10
CA ALA A 73 1.32 15.33 1.82
C ALA A 73 2.63 16.13 1.87
N GLU A 74 3.77 15.48 2.12
CA GLU A 74 5.09 16.11 2.08
C GLU A 74 5.42 16.66 0.70
N MET A 75 5.20 15.90 -0.37
CA MET A 75 5.39 16.41 -1.74
C MET A 75 4.50 17.62 -2.02
N ALA A 76 3.24 17.58 -1.59
CA ALA A 76 2.33 18.70 -1.73
C ALA A 76 2.78 19.93 -0.91
N ALA A 77 3.31 19.73 0.30
CA ALA A 77 3.82 20.82 1.13
C ALA A 77 5.12 21.41 0.61
N LYS A 78 5.97 20.65 -0.09
CA LYS A 78 7.15 21.20 -0.79
C LYS A 78 6.79 22.19 -1.88
N SER A 79 5.54 22.17 -2.38
CA SER A 79 5.06 23.20 -3.28
C SER A 79 4.81 24.53 -2.55
N GLN A 80 4.69 24.55 -1.22
CA GLN A 80 4.47 25.78 -0.45
C GLN A 80 5.76 26.60 -0.39
N ASN A 81 5.69 27.89 -0.72
CA ASN A 81 6.89 28.74 -0.79
C ASN A 81 7.21 29.43 0.55
N LYS A 82 6.29 29.37 1.52
CA LYS A 82 6.35 30.13 2.77
C LYS A 82 6.80 29.32 3.97
N PHE A 83 6.99 28.00 3.82
CA PHE A 83 7.44 27.14 4.91
C PHE A 83 8.95 27.27 5.06
N GLY A 84 9.40 27.76 6.23
CA GLY A 84 10.78 27.64 6.67
C GLY A 84 11.03 26.29 7.34
N ASN A 85 12.23 26.13 7.92
CA ASN A 85 12.61 24.86 8.57
C ASN A 85 11.70 24.53 9.76
N ALA A 86 11.36 25.51 10.60
CA ALA A 86 10.52 25.30 11.78
C ALA A 86 9.08 24.93 11.40
N GLU A 87 8.53 25.57 10.36
CA GLU A 87 7.21 25.23 9.82
C GLU A 87 7.22 23.85 9.16
N TRP A 88 8.32 23.50 8.49
CA TRP A 88 8.47 22.19 7.88
C TRP A 88 8.46 21.08 8.93
N GLU A 89 9.22 21.23 10.02
CA GLU A 89 9.20 20.28 11.15
C GLU A 89 7.79 20.17 11.77
N GLN A 90 7.15 21.31 12.03
CA GLN A 90 5.78 21.35 12.55
C GLN A 90 4.79 20.63 11.61
N PHE A 91 4.93 20.84 10.30
CA PHE A 91 4.12 20.17 9.29
C PHE A 91 4.35 18.65 9.29
N LEU A 92 5.60 18.18 9.38
CA LEU A 92 5.92 16.75 9.42
C LEU A 92 5.28 16.06 10.63
N ASP A 93 5.35 16.68 11.81
CA ASP A 93 4.73 16.17 13.03
C ASP A 93 3.20 16.12 12.91
N LEU A 94 2.60 17.19 12.39
CA LEU A 94 1.17 17.29 12.14
C LEU A 94 0.68 16.21 11.19
N ILE A 95 1.36 16.02 10.05
CA ILE A 95 1.01 14.97 9.09
C ILE A 95 1.21 13.59 9.69
N GLN A 96 2.26 13.38 10.49
CA GLN A 96 2.46 12.10 11.17
C GLN A 96 1.28 11.75 12.08
N MET A 97 0.75 12.71 12.82
CA MET A 97 -0.43 12.51 13.69
C MET A 97 -1.70 12.31 12.87
N VAL A 98 -2.00 13.19 11.91
CA VAL A 98 -3.24 13.13 11.11
C VAL A 98 -3.31 11.83 10.32
N THR A 99 -2.21 11.39 9.71
CA THR A 99 -2.19 10.15 8.93
C THR A 99 -2.37 8.91 9.81
N GLN A 100 -1.94 8.93 11.07
CA GLN A 100 -2.24 7.87 12.04
C GLN A 100 -3.72 7.86 12.44
N GLN A 101 -4.30 9.04 12.68
CA GLN A 101 -5.72 9.19 13.01
C GLN A 101 -6.62 8.72 11.85
N GLU A 102 -6.35 9.16 10.63
CA GLU A 102 -7.11 8.74 9.44
C GLU A 102 -6.99 7.23 9.20
N ALA A 103 -5.82 6.65 9.47
CA ALA A 103 -5.60 5.21 9.35
C ALA A 103 -6.39 4.37 10.37
N ALA A 104 -6.96 4.98 11.41
CA ALA A 104 -7.93 4.31 12.28
C ALA A 104 -9.27 4.05 11.57
N ASN A 105 -9.64 4.88 10.60
CA ASN A 105 -10.88 4.81 9.82
C ASN A 105 -10.76 4.00 8.52
N LEU A 106 -9.64 3.27 8.33
CA LEU A 106 -9.43 2.48 7.13
C LEU A 106 -10.48 1.39 6.97
N LYS A 107 -10.84 1.10 5.72
CA LYS A 107 -11.75 0.02 5.37
C LYS A 107 -10.96 -1.13 4.76
N VAL A 108 -11.19 -2.36 5.22
CA VAL A 108 -10.66 -3.57 4.58
C VAL A 108 -11.58 -3.91 3.41
N ILE A 109 -11.06 -3.92 2.18
CA ILE A 109 -11.82 -4.22 0.96
C ILE A 109 -11.53 -5.59 0.37
N CYS A 110 -10.44 -6.21 0.80
CA CYS A 110 -10.14 -7.59 0.50
C CYS A 110 -9.43 -8.19 1.70
N GLU A 111 -9.83 -9.40 2.05
CA GLU A 111 -9.17 -10.23 3.05
C GLU A 111 -9.25 -11.67 2.57
N ASN A 112 -8.09 -12.31 2.48
CA ASN A 112 -8.00 -13.73 2.16
C ASN A 112 -7.04 -14.41 3.12
N SER A 113 -7.58 -15.19 4.05
CA SER A 113 -6.81 -16.06 4.93
C SER A 113 -6.79 -17.47 4.36
N ARG A 114 -5.60 -18.05 4.21
CA ARG A 114 -5.42 -19.44 3.79
C ARG A 114 -4.40 -20.14 4.66
N GLN A 115 -4.54 -21.45 4.80
CA GLN A 115 -3.51 -22.27 5.41
C GLN A 115 -2.30 -22.36 4.47
N ASN A 116 -1.11 -22.26 5.03
CA ASN A 116 0.17 -22.35 4.36
C ASN A 116 1.10 -23.25 5.20
N GLY A 117 0.99 -24.56 4.98
CA GLY A 117 1.62 -25.57 5.83
C GLY A 117 1.04 -25.57 7.25
N SER A 118 1.90 -25.46 8.25
CA SER A 118 1.53 -25.37 9.68
C SER A 118 1.11 -23.97 10.13
N LYS A 119 1.10 -22.99 9.24
CA LYS A 119 0.77 -21.59 9.53
C LYS A 119 -0.42 -21.13 8.70
N TYR A 120 -0.94 -19.97 9.06
CA TYR A 120 -1.89 -19.20 8.26
C TYR A 120 -1.15 -18.07 7.56
N LYS A 121 -1.52 -17.81 6.30
CA LYS A 121 -1.17 -16.60 5.55
C LYS A 121 -2.43 -15.80 5.30
N THR A 122 -2.39 -14.51 5.63
CA THR A 122 -3.48 -13.58 5.35
C THR A 122 -2.97 -12.49 4.42
N ASP A 123 -3.63 -12.32 3.28
CA ASP A 123 -3.47 -11.18 2.38
C ASP A 123 -4.64 -10.21 2.62
N VAL A 124 -4.35 -8.90 2.73
CA VAL A 124 -5.37 -7.86 2.93
C VAL A 124 -5.13 -6.68 2.00
N VAL A 125 -6.20 -5.98 1.65
CA VAL A 125 -6.16 -4.65 1.04
C VAL A 125 -7.01 -3.71 1.87
N VAL A 126 -6.44 -2.57 2.23
CA VAL A 126 -7.13 -1.49 2.93
C VAL A 126 -7.29 -0.28 2.03
N GLU A 127 -8.35 0.50 2.25
CA GLU A 127 -8.59 1.75 1.53
C GLU A 127 -8.94 2.92 2.45
N LEU A 128 -8.61 4.12 1.98
CA LEU A 128 -9.02 5.40 2.56
C LEU A 128 -9.47 6.36 1.46
N PRO A 129 -10.58 7.10 1.62
CA PRO A 129 -11.02 8.11 0.66
C PRO A 129 -10.05 9.29 0.59
N LYS A 130 -9.58 9.63 -0.62
CA LYS A 130 -8.64 10.74 -0.84
C LYS A 130 -9.21 12.09 -0.43
N ALA A 131 -10.48 12.34 -0.75
CA ALA A 131 -11.15 13.59 -0.42
C ALA A 131 -11.26 13.80 1.11
N GLY A 132 -11.61 12.74 1.85
CA GLY A 132 -11.67 12.77 3.32
C GLY A 132 -10.31 13.06 3.92
N VAL A 133 -9.29 12.28 3.53
CA VAL A 133 -7.91 12.47 4.00
C VAL A 133 -7.38 13.88 3.70
N LEU A 134 -7.57 14.37 2.48
CA LEU A 134 -7.15 15.72 2.08
C LEU A 134 -7.85 16.80 2.91
N SER A 135 -9.16 16.65 3.14
CA SER A 135 -9.92 17.58 3.96
C SER A 135 -9.40 17.60 5.41
N THR A 136 -9.15 16.45 6.02
CA THR A 136 -8.62 16.37 7.38
C THR A 136 -7.26 17.04 7.48
N ILE A 137 -6.36 16.76 6.52
CA ILE A 137 -5.02 17.37 6.48
C ILE A 137 -5.11 18.90 6.39
N ILE A 138 -5.90 19.42 5.46
CA ILE A 138 -6.08 20.87 5.29
C ILE A 138 -6.64 21.51 6.55
N ASN A 139 -7.66 20.90 7.15
CA ASN A 139 -8.28 21.43 8.36
C ASN A 139 -7.28 21.50 9.50
N GLN A 140 -6.48 20.44 9.69
CA GLN A 140 -5.47 20.42 10.75
C GLN A 140 -4.38 21.49 10.53
N ILE A 141 -3.91 21.68 9.28
CA ILE A 141 -2.92 22.73 8.97
C ILE A 141 -3.50 24.12 9.25
N LYS A 142 -4.76 24.36 8.88
CA LYS A 142 -5.44 25.65 9.13
C LYS A 142 -5.73 25.92 10.60
N SER A 143 -5.83 24.87 11.42
CA SER A 143 -5.98 24.97 12.87
C SER A 143 -4.65 25.15 13.60
N ASP A 144 -3.51 24.94 12.93
CA ASP A 144 -2.18 25.11 13.51
C ASP A 144 -1.74 26.58 13.46
N ASP A 145 -1.42 27.15 14.62
CA ASP A 145 -1.08 28.57 14.75
C ASP A 145 0.17 28.99 13.98
N LYS A 146 1.13 28.08 13.78
CA LYS A 146 2.38 28.36 13.05
C LYS A 146 2.18 28.22 11.54
N LEU A 147 1.35 27.28 11.10
CA LEU A 147 1.19 26.98 9.68
C LEU A 147 0.07 27.79 9.00
N LYS A 148 -1.02 28.10 9.72
CA LYS A 148 -2.25 28.67 9.11
C LYS A 148 -2.04 29.96 8.33
N GLY A 149 -1.13 30.84 8.78
CA GLY A 149 -0.84 32.11 8.11
C GLY A 149 0.02 31.97 6.85
N LEU A 150 0.68 30.82 6.69
CA LEU A 150 1.65 30.54 5.63
C LEU A 150 1.09 29.55 4.59
N PHE A 151 0.02 28.84 4.93
CA PHE A 151 -0.54 27.77 4.12
C PHE A 151 -1.40 28.29 2.96
N GLU A 152 -1.03 27.91 1.73
CA GLU A 152 -1.78 28.16 0.51
C GLU A 152 -2.56 26.90 0.09
N GLU A 153 -3.83 26.83 0.51
CA GLU A 153 -4.68 25.64 0.32
C GLU A 153 -4.84 25.25 -1.15
N SER A 154 -5.08 26.20 -2.05
CA SER A 154 -5.27 25.92 -3.49
C SER A 154 -4.04 25.22 -4.09
N LYS A 155 -2.85 25.71 -3.73
CA LYS A 155 -1.57 25.15 -4.15
C LYS A 155 -1.35 23.74 -3.59
N PHE A 156 -1.69 23.54 -2.32
CA PHE A 156 -1.61 22.22 -1.69
C PHE A 156 -2.54 21.22 -2.37
N LYS A 157 -3.81 21.59 -2.61
CA LYS A 157 -4.78 20.71 -3.29
C LYS A 157 -4.33 20.33 -4.69
N GLN A 158 -3.71 21.25 -5.43
CA GLN A 158 -3.21 20.97 -6.78
C GLN A 158 -2.05 19.98 -6.78
N ALA A 159 -1.20 20.01 -5.74
CA ALA A 159 -0.03 19.15 -5.63
C ALA A 159 -0.29 17.81 -4.90
N PHE A 160 -1.45 17.68 -4.24
CA PHE A 160 -1.87 16.45 -3.55
C PHE A 160 -2.58 15.50 -4.52
#